data_AF-A0A1G9WLD2-F1
#
_entry.id   AF-A0A1G9WLD2-F1
#
_cell.length_a   1.000
_cell.length_b   1.000
_cell.length_c   1.000
_cell.angle_alpha   90.00
_cell.angle_beta   90.00
_cell.angle_gamma   90.00
#
_symmetry.space_group_name_H-M   'P 1'
#
loop_
_entity.id
_entity.type
_entity.pdbx_description
1 polymer ?
#
loop_
_entity_poly.entity_id
_entity_poly.type
_entity_poly.pdbx_seq_one_letter_code
_entity_poly.pdbx_strand_id
1 'polypeptide(L)'
;MSAPSMTLFHNPASPFVRKVRVLLIETGQQDRVALYGCMPTPVNPDAQLVQDNPVGKIPALRLADGSVLHDSRVILDYLDHQHVGTPLIPRDGSARWRRLTLASMADGIMDAAVLVRYETAMRPAEKHWAQWLDEQRNKIRRAVAELEKEAIAELASRFDIASISVACALGYLDLRHPDLHWRTANPKLADWYAEVSQRPSMLETQPPV
;
A
#
# COMPACT_ATOMS: atom_id res chain seq x y z
N MET A 1 -15.69 3.26 -24.21
CA MET A 1 -14.53 3.07 -23.32
C MET A 1 -13.40 2.51 -24.16
N SER A 2 -12.25 3.17 -24.22
CA SER A 2 -11.07 2.64 -24.94
C SER A 2 -10.51 1.42 -24.20
N ALA A 3 -9.95 0.45 -24.91
CA ALA A 3 -9.30 -0.71 -24.30
C ALA A 3 -8.19 -0.27 -23.33
N PRO A 4 -7.97 -1.02 -22.22
CA PRO A 4 -6.89 -0.71 -21.29
C PRO A 4 -5.54 -0.73 -22.02
N SER A 5 -4.72 0.29 -21.75
CA SER A 5 -3.42 0.51 -22.39
C SER A 5 -2.24 0.16 -21.49
N MET A 6 -2.50 -0.05 -20.20
CA MET A 6 -1.50 -0.43 -19.19
C MET A 6 -1.93 -1.73 -18.52
N THR A 7 -0.98 -2.48 -17.95
CA THR A 7 -1.25 -3.70 -17.19
C THR A 7 -0.57 -3.63 -15.82
N LEU A 8 -1.35 -3.79 -14.74
CA LEU A 8 -0.86 -3.83 -13.37
C LEU A 8 -0.80 -5.28 -12.88
N PHE A 9 0.40 -5.73 -12.48
CA PHE A 9 0.56 -7.00 -11.77
C PHE A 9 -0.05 -6.89 -10.38
N HIS A 10 -1.03 -7.76 -10.12
CA HIS A 10 -2.04 -7.53 -9.10
C HIS A 10 -2.30 -8.78 -8.25
N ASN A 11 -2.43 -8.55 -6.94
CA ASN A 11 -3.03 -9.46 -5.98
C ASN A 11 -3.88 -8.61 -5.03
N PRO A 12 -5.17 -8.94 -4.82
CA PRO A 12 -6.04 -8.13 -3.96
C PRO A 12 -5.60 -8.09 -2.49
N ALA A 13 -4.78 -9.05 -2.03
CA ALA A 13 -4.24 -9.05 -0.67
C ALA A 13 -3.01 -8.14 -0.48
N SER A 14 -2.38 -7.65 -1.55
CA SER A 14 -1.16 -6.83 -1.44
C SER A 14 -1.52 -5.38 -1.11
N PRO A 15 -1.03 -4.82 0.00
CA PRO A 15 -1.37 -3.45 0.37
C PRO A 15 -0.64 -2.42 -0.49
N PHE A 16 0.52 -2.78 -1.06
CA PHE A 16 1.24 -1.96 -2.03
C PHE A 16 0.46 -1.85 -3.36
N VAL A 17 -0.14 -2.95 -3.81
CA VAL A 17 -1.06 -2.95 -4.95
C VAL A 17 -2.31 -2.15 -4.61
N ARG A 18 -2.85 -2.30 -3.40
CA ARG A 18 -4.03 -1.57 -2.93
C ARG A 18 -3.84 -0.05 -3.03
N LYS A 19 -2.67 0.49 -2.64
CA LYS A 19 -2.36 1.93 -2.84
C LYS A 19 -2.56 2.38 -4.28
N VAL A 20 -2.00 1.63 -5.24
CA VAL A 20 -2.11 1.94 -6.67
C VAL A 20 -3.56 1.86 -7.13
N ARG A 21 -4.29 0.82 -6.71
CA ARG A 21 -5.71 0.64 -7.03
C ARG A 21 -6.58 1.78 -6.48
N VAL A 22 -6.36 2.21 -5.24
CA VAL A 22 -7.08 3.34 -4.63
C VAL A 22 -6.80 4.62 -5.41
N LEU A 23 -5.54 4.92 -5.75
CA LEU A 23 -5.18 6.10 -6.56
C LEU A 23 -5.85 6.06 -7.94
N LEU A 24 -5.87 4.91 -8.62
CA LEU A 24 -6.54 4.77 -9.91
C LEU A 24 -8.04 5.09 -9.84
N ILE A 25 -8.72 4.69 -8.76
CA ILE A 25 -10.14 4.98 -8.57
C ILE A 25 -10.35 6.47 -8.24
N GLU A 26 -9.59 7.01 -7.28
CA GLU A 26 -9.67 8.43 -6.88
C GLU A 26 -9.37 9.40 -8.04
N THR A 27 -8.59 8.96 -9.03
CA THR A 27 -8.20 9.77 -10.18
C THR A 27 -8.97 9.43 -11.47
N GLY A 28 -9.93 8.48 -11.41
CA GLY A 28 -10.75 8.10 -12.57
C GLY A 28 -9.98 7.40 -13.69
N GLN A 29 -8.89 6.71 -13.36
CA GLN A 29 -7.98 6.08 -14.32
C GLN A 29 -8.08 4.56 -14.40
N GLN A 30 -8.95 3.94 -13.60
CA GLN A 30 -9.11 2.48 -13.51
C GLN A 30 -9.32 1.79 -14.85
N ASP A 31 -10.11 2.38 -15.77
CA ASP A 31 -10.42 1.79 -17.08
C ASP A 31 -9.20 1.73 -18.02
N ARG A 32 -8.12 2.48 -17.71
CA ARG A 32 -6.88 2.48 -18.49
C ARG A 32 -5.97 1.30 -18.14
N VAL A 33 -6.25 0.58 -17.06
CA VAL A 33 -5.34 -0.41 -16.45
C VAL A 33 -6.01 -1.79 -16.36
N ALA A 34 -5.53 -2.73 -17.16
CA ALA A 34 -5.86 -4.14 -16.99
C ALA A 34 -5.15 -4.72 -15.76
N LEU A 35 -5.78 -5.70 -15.10
CA LEU A 35 -5.18 -6.39 -13.96
C LEU A 35 -4.66 -7.76 -14.38
N TYR A 36 -3.36 -7.98 -14.19
CA TYR A 36 -2.75 -9.29 -14.33
C TYR A 36 -2.64 -9.96 -12.96
N GLY A 37 -3.48 -10.96 -12.71
CA GLY A 37 -3.49 -11.69 -11.44
C GLY A 37 -2.23 -12.54 -11.26
N CYS A 38 -1.48 -12.32 -10.18
CA CYS A 38 -0.35 -13.15 -9.79
C CYS A 38 -0.21 -13.25 -8.27
N MET A 39 0.46 -14.30 -7.79
CA MET A 39 0.67 -14.55 -6.36
C MET A 39 2.13 -14.87 -6.05
N PRO A 40 3.08 -13.95 -6.32
CA PRO A 40 4.48 -14.18 -6.03
C PRO A 40 4.72 -14.23 -4.53
N THR A 41 5.65 -15.07 -4.11
CA THR A 41 6.21 -15.09 -2.76
C THR A 41 7.73 -15.18 -2.83
N PRO A 42 8.47 -14.92 -1.74
CA PRO A 42 9.94 -15.01 -1.75
C PRO A 42 10.50 -16.39 -2.13
N VAL A 43 9.70 -17.46 -2.03
CA VAL A 43 10.10 -18.85 -2.34
C VAL A 43 9.30 -19.47 -3.48
N ASN A 44 8.41 -18.70 -4.11
CA ASN A 44 7.62 -19.10 -5.27
C ASN A 44 7.46 -17.88 -6.19
N PRO A 45 8.44 -17.60 -7.05
CA PRO A 45 8.40 -16.46 -7.95
C PRO A 45 7.36 -16.68 -9.07
N ASP A 46 6.80 -15.58 -9.58
CA ASP A 46 5.96 -15.60 -10.78
C ASP A 46 6.84 -15.29 -12.01
N ALA A 47 6.89 -16.21 -12.97
CA ALA A 47 7.81 -16.11 -14.11
C ALA A 47 7.51 -14.90 -15.01
N GLN A 48 6.23 -14.58 -15.23
CA GLN A 48 5.83 -13.42 -16.03
C GLN A 48 6.20 -12.13 -15.32
N LEU A 49 5.97 -12.06 -14.00
CA LEU A 49 6.37 -10.92 -13.20
C LEU A 49 7.88 -10.72 -13.19
N VAL A 50 8.67 -11.78 -13.09
CA VAL A 50 10.14 -11.69 -13.07
C VAL A 50 10.71 -11.20 -14.41
N GLN A 51 10.06 -11.53 -15.53
CA GLN A 51 10.44 -11.00 -16.84
C GLN A 51 10.28 -9.47 -16.92
N ASP A 52 9.23 -8.93 -16.27
CA ASP A 52 8.90 -7.51 -16.28
C ASP A 52 9.58 -6.70 -15.18
N ASN A 53 9.61 -7.27 -13.98
CA ASN A 53 10.22 -6.73 -12.78
C ASN A 53 11.19 -7.78 -12.23
N PRO A 54 12.50 -7.67 -12.47
CA PRO A 54 13.49 -8.65 -12.02
C PRO A 54 13.59 -8.76 -10.49
N VAL A 55 13.03 -7.81 -9.73
CA VAL A 55 12.90 -7.91 -8.26
C VAL A 55 11.84 -8.95 -7.86
N GLY A 56 10.91 -9.29 -8.75
CA GLY A 56 9.87 -10.30 -8.51
C GLY A 56 8.78 -9.85 -7.52
N LYS A 57 8.53 -8.54 -7.42
CA LYS A 57 7.54 -7.95 -6.48
C LYS A 57 6.39 -7.26 -7.20
N ILE A 58 5.22 -7.31 -6.59
CA ILE A 58 4.04 -6.52 -6.98
C ILE A 58 3.86 -5.30 -6.06
N PRO A 59 3.33 -4.18 -6.57
CA PRO A 59 2.92 -3.95 -7.95
C PRO A 59 4.09 -3.73 -8.92
N ALA A 60 3.87 -4.09 -10.17
CA ALA A 60 4.62 -3.65 -11.35
C ALA A 60 3.61 -3.17 -12.39
N LEU A 61 3.88 -2.04 -13.06
CA LEU A 61 2.98 -1.47 -14.07
C LEU A 61 3.67 -1.51 -15.44
N ARG A 62 3.18 -2.36 -16.34
CA ARG A 62 3.59 -2.38 -17.74
C ARG A 62 2.82 -1.30 -18.51
N LEU A 63 3.54 -0.42 -19.19
CA LEU A 63 3.01 0.66 -20.01
C LEU A 63 2.67 0.18 -21.43
N ALA A 64 2.03 1.05 -22.21
CA ALA A 64 1.59 0.73 -23.57
C ALA A 64 2.76 0.43 -24.53
N ASP A 65 3.93 1.01 -24.27
CA ASP A 65 5.17 0.78 -25.04
C ASP A 65 5.94 -0.47 -24.59
N GLY A 66 5.42 -1.21 -23.61
CA GLY A 66 6.04 -2.40 -23.04
C GLY A 66 7.08 -2.13 -21.94
N SER A 67 7.42 -0.86 -21.66
CA SER A 67 8.27 -0.52 -20.51
C SER A 67 7.55 -0.80 -19.19
N VAL A 68 8.32 -1.05 -18.12
CA VAL A 68 7.77 -1.45 -16.82
C VAL A 68 8.25 -0.52 -15.71
N LEU A 69 7.31 -0.01 -14.92
CA LEU A 69 7.57 0.78 -13.72
C LEU A 69 7.39 -0.05 -12.45
N HIS A 70 8.33 0.09 -11.51
CA HIS A 70 8.28 -0.44 -10.16
C HIS A 70 9.23 0.40 -9.27
N ASP A 71 9.04 0.48 -7.95
CA ASP A 71 8.01 -0.13 -7.11
C ASP A 71 6.69 0.68 -7.06
N SER A 72 5.86 0.42 -6.03
CA SER A 72 4.60 1.15 -5.83
C SER A 72 4.74 2.67 -5.78
N ARG A 73 5.84 3.23 -5.25
CA ARG A 73 6.02 4.68 -5.12
C ARG A 73 6.24 5.32 -6.49
N VAL A 74 7.06 4.67 -7.33
CA VAL A 74 7.31 5.10 -8.71
C VAL A 74 6.02 5.05 -9.53
N ILE A 75 5.25 3.98 -9.38
CA ILE A 75 3.96 3.81 -10.06
C ILE A 75 2.95 4.89 -9.62
N LEU A 76 2.87 5.17 -8.32
CA LEU A 76 1.98 6.20 -7.77
C LEU A 76 2.32 7.59 -8.31
N ASP A 77 3.61 7.96 -8.33
CA ASP A 77 4.07 9.25 -8.87
C ASP A 77 3.77 9.37 -10.37
N TYR A 78 4.06 8.32 -11.16
CA TYR A 78 3.72 8.28 -12.58
C TYR A 78 2.21 8.51 -12.82
N LEU A 79 1.35 7.74 -12.14
CA LEU A 79 -0.10 7.82 -12.34
C LEU A 79 -0.70 9.15 -11.85
N ASP A 80 -0.15 9.74 -10.81
CA ASP A 80 -0.56 11.06 -10.31
C ASP A 80 -0.26 12.19 -11.30
N HIS A 81 0.69 11.97 -12.23
CA HIS A 81 0.97 12.89 -13.35
C HIS A 81 0.09 12.65 -14.59
N GLN A 82 -0.68 11.56 -14.64
CA GLN A 82 -1.47 11.19 -15.82
C GLN A 82 -2.88 11.79 -15.88
N HIS A 83 -3.34 12.45 -14.81
CA HIS A 83 -4.65 13.09 -14.75
C HIS A 83 -4.55 14.62 -14.67
N VAL A 84 -5.65 15.30 -15.00
CA VAL A 84 -5.75 16.78 -14.96
C VAL A 84 -6.32 17.32 -13.64
N GLY A 85 -6.81 16.45 -12.76
CA GLY A 85 -7.31 16.82 -11.43
C GLY A 85 -6.19 17.26 -10.48
N THR A 86 -6.57 17.70 -9.27
CA THR A 86 -5.62 18.15 -8.26
C THR A 86 -4.67 17.02 -7.85
N PRO A 87 -3.33 17.19 -7.95
CA PRO A 87 -2.35 16.15 -7.62
C PRO A 87 -2.58 15.55 -6.23
N LEU A 88 -2.51 14.23 -6.07
CA LEU A 88 -2.50 13.55 -4.78
C LEU A 88 -1.10 13.54 -4.15
N ILE A 89 -0.07 13.86 -4.92
CA ILE A 89 1.27 14.14 -4.43
C ILE A 89 1.57 15.63 -4.65
N PRO A 90 1.82 16.44 -3.60
CA PRO A 90 2.23 17.82 -3.80
C PRO A 90 3.48 17.90 -4.69
N ARG A 91 3.49 18.82 -5.65
CA ARG A 91 4.56 18.91 -6.67
C ARG A 91 5.85 19.54 -6.13
N ASP A 92 5.74 20.41 -5.14
CA ASP A 92 6.86 21.15 -4.56
C ASP A 92 6.62 21.52 -3.08
N GLY A 93 7.56 22.27 -2.51
CA GLY A 93 7.45 22.84 -1.18
C GLY A 93 7.58 21.85 -0.02
N SER A 94 7.42 22.37 1.19
CA SER A 94 7.48 21.59 2.44
C SER A 94 6.39 20.53 2.52
N ALA A 95 5.22 20.80 1.93
CA ALA A 95 4.12 19.86 1.86
C ALA A 95 4.53 18.56 1.16
N ARG A 96 5.22 18.62 0.01
CA ARG A 96 5.69 17.41 -0.71
C ARG A 96 6.47 16.49 0.22
N TRP A 97 7.48 17.03 0.91
CA TRP A 97 8.34 16.23 1.77
C TRP A 97 7.61 15.69 2.99
N ARG A 98 6.70 16.48 3.58
CA ARG A 98 5.89 16.02 4.71
C ARG A 98 4.97 14.87 4.31
N ARG A 99 4.22 15.01 3.21
CA ARG A 99 3.30 13.96 2.74
C ARG A 99 4.03 12.69 2.30
N LEU A 100 5.16 12.82 1.61
CA LEU A 100 5.99 11.67 1.23
C LEU A 100 6.62 10.98 2.44
N THR A 101 6.97 11.72 3.50
CA THR A 101 7.48 11.12 4.75
C THR A 101 6.40 10.28 5.44
N LEU A 102 5.16 10.77 5.52
CA LEU A 102 4.03 10.01 6.06
C LEU A 102 3.72 8.77 5.21
N ALA A 103 3.74 8.89 3.88
CA ALA A 103 3.58 7.76 2.98
C ALA A 103 4.71 6.72 3.15
N SER A 104 5.96 7.17 3.31
CA SER A 104 7.11 6.30 3.59
C SER A 104 6.99 5.59 4.94
N MET A 105 6.46 6.26 5.97
CA MET A 105 6.19 5.65 7.27
C MET A 105 5.13 4.54 7.15
N ALA A 106 4.06 4.77 6.38
CA ALA A 106 3.06 3.75 6.08
C ALA A 106 3.64 2.55 5.32
N ASP A 107 4.56 2.81 4.37
CA ASP A 107 5.30 1.74 3.70
C ASP A 107 6.17 0.94 4.67
N GLY A 108 6.82 1.60 5.63
CA GLY A 108 7.57 0.91 6.69
C GLY A 108 6.70 0.01 7.57
N ILE A 109 5.45 0.40 7.82
CA ILE A 109 4.45 -0.46 8.49
C ILE A 109 4.15 -1.69 7.61
N MET A 110 3.86 -1.48 6.32
CA MET A 110 3.56 -2.56 5.38
C MET A 110 4.74 -3.53 5.20
N ASP A 111 5.96 -3.02 5.10
CA ASP A 111 7.18 -3.83 4.98
C ASP A 111 7.34 -4.74 6.20
N ALA A 112 7.25 -4.18 7.41
CA ALA A 112 7.35 -4.96 8.65
C ALA A 112 6.21 -5.99 8.75
N ALA A 113 4.97 -5.61 8.42
CA ALA A 113 3.82 -6.50 8.46
C ALA A 113 3.94 -7.66 7.43
N VAL A 114 4.42 -7.39 6.22
CA VAL A 114 4.66 -8.42 5.20
C VAL A 114 5.77 -9.38 5.64
N LEU A 115 6.85 -8.85 6.22
CA LEU A 115 7.94 -9.65 6.77
C LEU A 115 7.47 -10.57 7.91
N VAL A 116 6.67 -10.06 8.84
CA VAL A 116 6.05 -10.90 9.89
C VAL A 116 5.17 -11.97 9.26
N ARG A 117 4.37 -11.64 8.23
CA ARG A 117 3.49 -12.61 7.57
C ARG A 117 4.27 -13.73 6.87
N TYR A 118 5.37 -13.40 6.19
CA TYR A 118 6.20 -14.43 5.55
C TYR A 118 6.87 -15.34 6.57
N GLU A 119 7.38 -14.77 7.66
CA GLU A 119 7.97 -15.57 8.73
C GLU A 119 6.90 -16.51 9.32
N THR A 120 5.74 -16.00 9.74
CA THR A 120 4.75 -16.81 10.48
C THR A 120 3.93 -17.77 9.63
N ALA A 121 3.64 -17.44 8.37
CA ALA A 121 2.73 -18.20 7.53
C ALA A 121 3.40 -19.02 6.42
N MET A 122 4.69 -18.80 6.16
CA MET A 122 5.39 -19.49 5.09
C MET A 122 6.65 -20.21 5.57
N ARG A 123 7.41 -19.59 6.47
CA ARG A 123 8.62 -20.22 6.99
C ARG A 123 8.24 -21.36 7.94
N PRO A 124 8.94 -22.50 7.92
CA PRO A 124 8.72 -23.58 8.89
C PRO A 124 8.83 -23.08 10.32
N ALA A 125 7.95 -23.53 11.22
CA ALA A 125 7.81 -23.03 12.59
C ALA A 125 9.11 -23.14 13.39
N GLU A 126 9.87 -24.21 13.18
CA GLU A 126 11.16 -24.45 13.82
C GLU A 126 12.26 -23.47 13.39
N LYS A 127 12.04 -22.70 12.32
CA LYS A 127 12.97 -21.67 11.81
C LYS A 127 12.55 -20.26 12.22
N HIS A 128 11.45 -20.10 12.96
CA HIS A 128 10.97 -18.79 13.38
C HIS A 128 11.91 -18.17 14.41
N TRP A 129 12.26 -16.90 14.20
CA TRP A 129 13.06 -16.15 15.17
C TRP A 129 12.19 -15.15 15.94
N ALA A 130 11.83 -15.51 17.17
CA ALA A 130 10.92 -14.73 18.02
C ALA A 130 11.37 -13.27 18.21
N GLN A 131 12.64 -13.03 18.57
CA GLN A 131 13.15 -11.67 18.78
C GLN A 131 13.06 -10.80 17.51
N TRP A 132 13.30 -11.39 16.33
CA TRP A 132 13.17 -10.67 15.07
C TRP A 132 11.71 -10.32 14.79
N LEU A 133 10.77 -11.25 15.01
CA LEU A 133 9.34 -11.01 14.89
C LEU A 133 8.88 -9.88 15.80
N ASP A 134 9.33 -9.88 17.06
CA ASP A 134 8.98 -8.86 18.04
C ASP A 134 9.47 -7.48 17.63
N GLU A 135 10.68 -7.38 17.07
CA GLU A 135 11.19 -6.09 16.59
C GLU A 135 10.46 -5.57 15.35
N GLN A 136 9.99 -6.45 14.44
CA GLN A 136 9.13 -6.01 13.34
C GLN A 136 7.78 -5.50 13.86
N ARG A 137 7.17 -6.20 14.82
CA ARG A 137 5.95 -5.74 15.49
C ARG A 137 6.16 -4.42 16.23
N ASN A 138 7.32 -4.23 16.87
CA ASN A 138 7.65 -3.00 17.56
C ASN A 138 7.81 -1.82 16.60
N LYS A 139 8.34 -2.01 15.39
CA LYS A 139 8.33 -0.97 14.34
C LYS A 139 6.91 -0.55 13.98
N ILE A 140 6.02 -1.53 13.77
CA ILE A 140 4.59 -1.26 13.49
C ILE A 140 3.99 -0.43 14.62
N ARG A 141 4.12 -0.89 15.88
CA ARG A 141 3.56 -0.20 17.06
C ARG A 141 4.05 1.24 17.18
N ARG A 142 5.36 1.48 17.05
CA ARG A 142 5.94 2.83 17.14
C ARG A 142 5.44 3.75 16.02
N ALA A 143 5.38 3.25 14.79
CA ALA A 143 4.91 4.04 13.65
C ALA A 143 3.41 4.37 13.75
N VAL A 144 2.57 3.41 14.15
CA VAL A 144 1.13 3.65 14.37
C VAL A 144 0.91 4.65 15.50
N ALA A 145 1.65 4.54 16.61
CA ALA A 145 1.58 5.51 17.71
C ALA A 145 2.02 6.93 17.30
N GLU A 146 3.03 7.04 16.42
CA GLU A 146 3.45 8.34 15.88
C GLU A 146 2.34 8.96 15.01
N LEU A 147 1.65 8.17 14.18
CA LEU A 147 0.53 8.65 13.37
C LEU A 147 -0.64 9.14 14.25
N GLU A 148 -0.98 8.40 15.30
CA GLU A 148 -1.97 8.79 16.32
C GLU A 148 -1.61 10.13 16.97
N LYS A 149 -0.34 10.32 17.30
CA LYS A 149 0.15 11.48 18.04
C LYS A 149 0.25 12.72 17.16
N GLU A 150 0.88 12.62 15.99
CA GLU A 150 1.36 13.79 15.24
C GLU A 150 0.68 13.98 13.88
N ALA A 151 -0.01 12.98 13.32
CA ALA A 151 -0.42 13.02 11.91
C ALA A 151 -1.93 13.17 11.69
N ILE A 152 -2.79 13.04 12.71
CA ILE A 152 -4.26 12.98 12.52
C ILE A 152 -4.83 14.18 11.76
N ALA A 153 -4.50 15.40 12.18
CA ALA A 153 -5.01 16.61 11.52
C ALA A 153 -4.54 16.69 10.05
N GLU A 154 -3.29 16.29 9.80
CA GLU A 154 -2.72 16.25 8.46
C GLU A 154 -3.37 15.18 7.59
N LEU A 155 -3.63 13.97 8.12
CA LEU A 155 -4.29 12.89 7.40
C LEU A 155 -5.77 13.24 7.09
N ALA A 156 -6.45 13.92 8.00
CA ALA A 156 -7.83 14.36 7.82
C ALA A 156 -7.97 15.53 6.83
N SER A 157 -6.94 16.37 6.70
CA SER A 157 -7.01 17.58 5.84
C SER A 157 -7.24 17.27 4.36
N ARG A 158 -6.74 16.14 3.86
CA ARG A 158 -6.88 15.74 2.46
C ARG A 158 -6.66 14.23 2.29
N PHE A 159 -7.48 13.60 1.46
CA PHE A 159 -7.27 12.21 1.06
C PHE A 159 -6.27 12.13 -0.11
N ASP A 160 -4.98 12.20 0.22
CA ASP A 160 -3.87 12.24 -0.73
C ASP A 160 -2.92 11.03 -0.54
N ILE A 161 -1.70 11.09 -1.10
CA ILE A 161 -0.74 9.98 -1.03
C ILE A 161 -0.43 9.49 0.39
N ALA A 162 -0.41 10.39 1.37
CA ALA A 162 -0.17 10.00 2.76
C ALA A 162 -1.38 9.24 3.31
N SER A 163 -2.57 9.77 3.12
CA SER A 163 -3.84 9.19 3.59
C SER A 163 -4.12 7.83 2.93
N ILE A 164 -3.90 7.72 1.61
CA ILE A 164 -4.03 6.47 0.87
C ILE A 164 -3.06 5.41 1.42
N SER A 165 -1.79 5.79 1.62
CA SER A 165 -0.77 4.86 2.08
C SER A 165 -1.05 4.37 3.51
N VAL A 166 -1.39 5.28 4.43
CA VAL A 166 -1.74 4.94 5.82
C VAL A 166 -2.99 4.05 5.85
N ALA A 167 -4.04 4.39 5.10
CA ALA A 167 -5.27 3.60 5.08
C ALA A 167 -5.03 2.18 4.54
N CYS A 168 -4.19 2.03 3.49
CA CYS A 168 -3.81 0.72 2.99
C CYS A 168 -2.98 -0.08 4.00
N ALA A 169 -2.09 0.57 4.75
CA ALA A 169 -1.30 -0.07 5.80
C ALA A 169 -2.20 -0.59 6.93
N LEU A 170 -3.11 0.23 7.45
CA LEU A 170 -4.02 -0.16 8.54
C LEU A 170 -4.96 -1.29 8.11
N GLY A 171 -5.49 -1.24 6.88
CA GLY A 171 -6.30 -2.33 6.34
C GLY A 171 -5.53 -3.65 6.19
N TYR A 172 -4.22 -3.60 5.97
CA TYR A 172 -3.39 -4.81 5.95
C TYR A 172 -3.12 -5.37 7.35
N LEU A 173 -2.98 -4.50 8.35
CA LEU A 173 -2.91 -4.93 9.75
C LEU A 173 -4.20 -5.66 10.13
N ASP A 174 -5.37 -5.15 9.74
CA ASP A 174 -6.64 -5.84 9.98
C ASP A 174 -6.71 -7.21 9.31
N LEU A 175 -6.23 -7.31 8.06
CA LEU A 175 -6.27 -8.56 7.29
C LEU A 175 -5.33 -9.63 7.84
N ARG A 176 -4.10 -9.26 8.24
CA ARG A 176 -3.02 -10.23 8.48
C ARG A 176 -2.47 -10.24 9.90
N HIS A 177 -2.74 -9.22 10.69
CA HIS A 177 -2.23 -9.04 12.05
C HIS A 177 -3.32 -8.52 13.01
N PRO A 178 -4.53 -9.12 13.04
CA PRO A 178 -5.60 -8.67 13.93
C PRO A 178 -5.21 -8.75 15.42
N ASP A 179 -4.25 -9.61 15.76
CA ASP A 179 -3.65 -9.78 17.09
C ASP A 179 -2.91 -8.53 17.60
N LEU A 180 -2.52 -7.60 16.71
CA LEU A 180 -1.90 -6.35 17.12
C LEU A 180 -2.89 -5.37 17.76
N HIS A 181 -4.20 -5.57 17.57
CA HIS A 181 -5.27 -4.75 18.15
C HIS A 181 -4.99 -3.23 18.05
N TRP A 182 -4.52 -2.78 16.89
CA TRP A 182 -3.93 -1.44 16.75
C TRP A 182 -4.89 -0.30 17.13
N ARG A 183 -6.21 -0.49 17.01
CA ARG A 183 -7.21 0.53 17.38
C ARG A 183 -7.24 0.85 18.87
N THR A 184 -7.00 -0.14 19.74
CA THR A 184 -7.17 0.01 21.19
C THR A 184 -6.29 1.11 21.78
N ALA A 185 -5.06 1.25 21.27
CA ALA A 185 -4.11 2.27 21.73
C ALA A 185 -4.10 3.53 20.85
N ASN A 186 -4.87 3.56 19.75
CA ASN A 186 -4.81 4.62 18.73
C ASN A 186 -6.23 5.05 18.30
N PRO A 187 -7.04 5.60 19.22
CA PRO A 187 -8.45 5.89 18.96
C PRO A 187 -8.67 6.96 17.89
N LYS A 188 -7.87 8.03 17.83
CA LYS A 188 -8.07 9.08 16.81
C LYS A 188 -7.79 8.55 15.41
N LEU A 189 -6.76 7.70 15.27
CA LEU A 189 -6.42 7.04 14.02
C LEU A 189 -7.48 6.00 13.65
N ALA A 190 -8.07 5.32 14.63
CA ALA A 190 -9.17 4.39 14.42
C ALA A 190 -10.42 5.11 13.87
N ASP A 191 -10.78 6.26 14.44
CA ASP A 191 -11.91 7.08 13.99
C ASP A 191 -11.68 7.62 12.58
N TRP A 192 -10.49 8.19 12.32
CA TRP A 192 -10.09 8.62 10.98
C TRP A 192 -10.16 7.47 9.97
N TYR A 193 -9.66 6.28 10.33
CA TYR A 193 -9.68 5.13 9.45
C TYR A 193 -11.12 4.65 9.18
N ALA A 194 -12.00 4.68 10.18
CA ALA A 194 -13.40 4.31 10.03
C ALA A 194 -14.12 5.20 9.02
N GLU A 195 -13.83 6.51 9.04
CA GLU A 195 -14.36 7.48 8.08
C GLU A 195 -13.82 7.22 6.66
N VAL A 196 -12.49 7.21 6.48
CA VAL A 196 -11.91 7.07 5.13
C VAL A 196 -12.17 5.70 4.52
N SER A 197 -12.42 4.67 5.33
CA SER A 197 -12.78 3.33 4.84
C SER A 197 -14.13 3.28 4.12
N GLN A 198 -15.00 4.29 4.31
CA GLN A 198 -16.29 4.39 3.61
C GLN A 198 -16.17 4.95 2.18
N ARG A 199 -14.98 5.43 1.78
CA ARG A 199 -14.79 5.94 0.42
C ARG A 199 -14.98 4.83 -0.62
N PRO A 200 -15.60 5.10 -1.77
CA PRO A 200 -15.76 4.09 -2.83
C PRO A 200 -14.46 3.39 -3.21
N SER A 201 -13.37 4.17 -3.37
CA SER A 201 -12.02 3.64 -3.66
C SER A 201 -11.50 2.66 -2.61
N MET A 202 -11.84 2.85 -1.34
CA MET A 202 -11.42 1.98 -0.23
C MET A 202 -12.30 0.73 -0.13
N LEU A 203 -13.61 0.87 -0.36
CA LEU A 203 -14.59 -0.23 -0.38
C LEU A 203 -14.33 -1.19 -1.55
N GLU A 204 -14.16 -0.66 -2.76
CA GLU A 204 -13.93 -1.44 -3.98
C GLU A 204 -12.58 -2.18 -4.00
N THR A 205 -11.64 -1.77 -3.14
CA THR A 205 -10.31 -2.36 -3.04
C THR A 205 -10.09 -3.12 -1.74
N GLN A 206 -11.15 -3.43 -0.99
CA GLN A 206 -11.02 -4.27 0.20
C GLN A 206 -10.41 -5.63 -0.16
N PRO A 207 -9.43 -6.12 0.61
CA PRO A 207 -8.89 -7.45 0.39
C PRO A 207 -9.98 -8.50 0.68
N PRO A 208 -10.04 -9.59 -0.09
CA PRO A 208 -10.95 -10.69 0.20
C PRO A 208 -10.59 -11.31 1.56
N VAL A 209 -11.61 -11.54 2.38
CA VAL A 209 -11.52 -12.21 3.69
C VAL A 209 -11.53 -13.72 3.52
#